data_AF-A0A2N1VNW9-F1
#
_entry.id   AF-A0A2N1VNW9-F1
#
_cell.length_a   1.000
_cell.length_b   1.000
_cell.length_c   1.000
_cell.angle_alpha   90.00
_cell.angle_beta   90.00
_cell.angle_gamma   90.00
#
_symmetry.space_group_name_H-M   'P 1'
#
loop_
_entity.id
_entity.type
_entity.pdbx_description
1 polymer ?
#
loop_
_entity_poly.entity_id
_entity_poly.type
_entity_poly.pdbx_seq_one_letter_code
_entity_poly.pdbx_strand_id
1 'polypeptide(L)'
;MKQIKVLTIIFLLFTYFSKSESYLPARIINPEAGHAISETKIDMALSFAFALLDKKYVSAKERDSVSAQLYEINENPELMRVANLTNSENLLFVKVNVLENIIRADIDIINVADTTKRSRGYGYALVRYFDNETGDLVYDPALLTSIQRALAVAMNDSLLFVDSTKGFNVRPLPTMVIGSLYYVDYDSFKDWEIIRNHVVSSYSAVESIFEAANKSEKYIVYDLATRDSVYAKFKLYGIENYAAPSEQEFDALYQVGIDYFITGSLERNDEGAKIMMSLFALRHRGLLLIEQVEGILKNDDLTELQVLVRKLTRELID
;
A
#
# COMPACT_ATOMS: atom_id res chain seq x y z
N MET A 1 -15.03 58.45 -8.69
CA MET A 1 -13.64 57.93 -8.66
C MET A 1 -13.10 57.49 -7.27
N LYS A 2 -13.85 57.63 -6.15
CA LYS A 2 -13.38 57.18 -4.81
C LYS A 2 -13.85 55.78 -4.38
N GLN A 3 -14.89 55.21 -5.00
CA GLN A 3 -15.41 53.88 -4.62
C GLN A 3 -14.68 52.69 -5.25
N ILE A 4 -13.93 52.88 -6.35
CA ILE A 4 -13.24 51.76 -7.03
C ILE A 4 -11.95 51.37 -6.29
N LYS A 5 -11.26 52.30 -5.60
CA LYS A 5 -10.03 51.99 -4.85
C LYS A 5 -10.26 51.19 -3.57
N VAL A 6 -11.44 51.27 -2.96
CA VAL A 6 -11.76 50.51 -1.75
C VAL A 6 -12.05 49.03 -2.08
N LEU A 7 -12.67 48.76 -3.24
CA LEU A 7 -12.94 47.39 -3.68
C LEU A 7 -11.65 46.64 -4.08
N THR A 8 -10.68 47.31 -4.70
CA THR A 8 -9.38 46.70 -5.03
C THR A 8 -8.56 46.38 -3.78
N ILE A 9 -8.66 47.20 -2.72
CA ILE A 9 -7.97 46.93 -1.44
C ILE A 9 -8.66 45.79 -0.67
N ILE A 10 -9.99 45.66 -0.73
CA ILE A 10 -10.71 44.52 -0.13
C ILE A 10 -10.44 43.22 -0.90
N PHE A 11 -10.31 43.28 -2.23
CA PHE A 11 -9.97 42.11 -3.04
C PHE A 11 -8.48 41.70 -2.91
N LEU A 12 -7.58 42.65 -2.68
CA LEU A 12 -6.16 42.40 -2.36
C LEU A 12 -5.92 41.99 -0.90
N LEU A 13 -6.85 42.30 0.02
CA LEU A 13 -6.83 41.80 1.40
C LEU A 13 -7.48 40.42 1.52
N PHE A 14 -8.41 40.04 0.64
CA PHE A 14 -8.93 38.67 0.58
C PHE A 14 -7.96 37.67 -0.06
N THR A 15 -6.95 38.15 -0.80
CA THR A 15 -5.84 37.32 -1.30
C THR A 15 -4.63 37.27 -0.35
N TYR A 16 -4.74 37.84 0.86
CA TYR A 16 -3.72 37.72 1.90
C TYR A 16 -4.24 36.84 3.04
N PHE A 17 -3.71 35.60 3.08
CA PHE A 17 -3.96 34.54 4.07
C PHE A 17 -5.34 33.84 4.00
N SER A 18 -5.56 32.97 3.00
CA SER A 18 -5.92 31.63 3.44
C SER A 18 -4.68 31.12 4.18
N LYS A 19 -4.79 30.96 5.49
CA LYS A 19 -3.70 30.39 6.28
C LYS A 19 -3.58 28.95 5.77
N SER A 20 -2.68 28.69 4.82
CA SER A 20 -2.47 27.33 4.35
C SER A 20 -1.99 26.54 5.56
N GLU A 21 -2.75 25.52 5.93
CA GLU A 21 -2.45 24.69 7.08
C GLU A 21 -0.97 24.27 7.01
N SER A 22 -0.24 24.43 8.12
CA SER A 22 1.19 24.18 8.17
C SER A 22 1.55 22.95 8.98
N TYR A 23 2.45 22.14 8.44
CA TYR A 23 2.82 20.83 8.97
C TYR A 23 4.33 20.76 9.22
N LEU A 24 4.71 20.26 10.39
CA LEU A 24 6.10 20.08 10.82
C LEU A 24 6.38 18.59 11.08
N PRO A 25 7.42 17.97 10.48
CA PRO A 25 7.85 16.63 10.83
C PRO A 25 8.45 16.61 12.23
N ALA A 26 7.70 16.11 13.20
CA ALA A 26 8.20 15.89 14.56
C ALA A 26 9.19 14.74 14.62
N ARG A 27 8.90 13.66 13.87
CA ARG A 27 9.76 12.48 13.82
C ARG A 27 9.55 11.75 12.50
N ILE A 28 10.66 11.39 11.87
CA ILE A 28 10.70 10.49 10.72
C ILE A 28 11.52 9.28 11.18
N ILE A 29 10.97 8.08 11.06
CA ILE A 29 11.71 6.84 11.36
C ILE A 29 11.56 5.83 10.24
N ASN A 30 12.65 5.11 10.02
CA ASN A 30 12.70 3.96 9.13
C ASN A 30 13.42 2.79 9.83
N PRO A 31 12.70 2.00 10.65
CA PRO A 31 13.33 0.98 11.48
C PRO A 31 13.77 -0.27 10.69
N GLU A 32 13.22 -0.52 9.50
CA GLU A 32 13.42 -1.78 8.77
C GLU A 32 13.89 -1.63 7.31
N ALA A 33 13.82 -0.46 6.65
CA ALA A 33 14.09 -0.37 5.20
C ALA A 33 15.58 -0.29 4.79
N GLY A 34 16.50 -0.66 5.66
CA GLY A 34 17.94 -0.65 5.37
C GLY A 34 18.44 0.69 4.80
N HIS A 35 19.59 0.66 4.12
CA HIS A 35 20.17 1.85 3.48
C HIS A 35 19.37 2.39 2.28
N ALA A 36 18.28 1.74 1.85
CA ALA A 36 17.59 2.05 0.59
C ALA A 36 16.68 3.29 0.66
N ILE A 37 16.05 3.54 1.82
CA ILE A 37 15.18 4.72 2.04
C ILE A 37 15.73 5.56 3.19
N SER A 38 16.36 6.68 2.88
CA SER A 38 16.85 7.63 3.91
C SER A 38 15.72 8.49 4.45
N GLU A 39 15.89 9.04 5.67
CA GLU A 39 14.97 10.03 6.24
C GLU A 39 14.82 11.25 5.33
N THR A 40 15.88 11.64 4.61
CA THR A 40 15.84 12.70 3.61
C THR A 40 14.89 12.37 2.46
N LYS A 41 14.88 11.13 1.95
CA LYS A 41 13.93 10.72 0.91
C LYS A 41 12.49 10.80 1.41
N ILE A 42 12.25 10.42 2.66
CA ILE A 42 10.92 10.53 3.29
C ILE A 42 10.51 12.00 3.43
N ASP A 43 11.40 12.87 3.91
CA ASP A 43 11.15 14.32 4.03
C ASP A 43 10.85 14.98 2.68
N MET A 44 11.59 14.60 1.62
CA MET A 44 11.32 15.08 0.25
C MET A 44 9.98 14.59 -0.28
N ALA A 45 9.63 13.32 -0.06
CA ALA A 45 8.33 12.78 -0.47
C ALA A 45 7.16 13.45 0.26
N LEU A 46 7.30 13.75 1.56
CA LEU A 46 6.34 14.54 2.32
C LEU A 46 6.22 15.96 1.74
N SER A 47 7.35 16.64 1.55
CA SER A 47 7.37 17.99 0.97
C SER A 47 6.67 18.03 -0.38
N PHE A 48 6.88 17.03 -1.23
CA PHE A 48 6.22 16.93 -2.52
C PHE A 48 4.71 16.66 -2.36
N ALA A 49 4.32 15.71 -1.50
CA ALA A 49 2.92 15.43 -1.23
C ALA A 49 2.15 16.66 -0.72
N PHE A 50 2.71 17.44 0.20
CA PHE A 50 2.07 18.67 0.68
C PHE A 50 2.05 19.79 -0.37
N ALA A 51 3.08 19.88 -1.22
CA ALA A 51 3.08 20.81 -2.35
C ALA A 51 1.93 20.51 -3.34
N LEU A 52 1.60 19.24 -3.56
CA LEU A 52 0.45 18.85 -4.38
C LEU A 52 -0.90 19.29 -3.79
N LEU A 53 -0.96 19.51 -2.49
CA LEU A 53 -2.15 19.93 -1.75
C LEU A 53 -2.22 21.45 -1.51
N ASP A 54 -1.25 22.22 -2.01
CA ASP A 54 -1.08 23.65 -1.70
C ASP A 54 -1.02 23.93 -0.17
N LYS A 55 -0.48 22.98 0.61
CA LYS A 55 -0.32 23.07 2.06
C LYS A 55 1.15 23.34 2.43
N LYS A 56 1.39 24.10 3.50
CA LYS A 56 2.76 24.44 3.92
C LYS A 56 3.40 23.26 4.65
N TYR A 57 4.48 22.72 4.11
CA TYR A 57 5.33 21.75 4.80
C TYR A 57 6.64 22.41 5.23
N VAL A 58 6.99 22.28 6.51
CA VAL A 58 8.29 22.70 7.05
C VAL A 58 9.23 21.51 6.96
N SER A 59 10.30 21.61 6.16
CA SER A 59 11.23 20.49 6.00
C SER A 59 11.95 20.13 7.31
N ALA A 60 12.41 18.88 7.41
CA ALA A 60 13.26 18.46 8.54
C ALA A 60 14.52 19.35 8.67
N LYS A 61 15.10 19.76 7.54
CA LYS A 61 16.23 20.69 7.51
C LYS A 61 15.89 22.05 8.12
N GLU A 62 14.73 22.60 7.83
CA GLU A 62 14.26 23.87 8.41
C GLU A 62 14.00 23.73 9.91
N ARG A 63 13.33 22.65 10.33
CA ARG A 63 13.13 22.31 11.76
C ARG A 63 14.45 22.24 12.52
N ASP A 64 15.44 21.55 11.96
CA ASP A 64 16.75 21.34 12.59
C ASP A 64 17.54 22.65 12.66
N SER A 65 17.42 23.50 11.63
CA SER A 65 17.98 24.85 11.63
C SER A 65 17.40 25.71 12.75
N VAL A 66 16.07 25.72 12.96
CA VAL A 66 15.44 26.44 14.07
C VAL A 66 15.87 25.87 15.42
N SER A 67 16.00 24.55 15.51
CA SER A 67 16.46 23.88 16.74
C SER A 67 17.91 24.25 17.08
N ALA A 68 18.79 24.35 16.07
CA ALA A 68 20.17 24.79 16.24
C ALA A 68 20.25 26.25 16.73
N GLN A 69 19.43 27.14 16.17
CA GLN A 69 19.36 28.53 16.63
C GLN A 69 18.94 28.65 18.10
N LEU A 70 17.97 27.83 18.54
CA LEU A 70 17.56 27.78 19.95
C LEU A 70 18.71 27.32 20.87
N TYR A 71 19.46 26.29 20.45
CA TYR A 71 20.65 25.85 21.18
C TYR A 71 21.72 26.95 21.28
N GLU A 72 21.96 27.70 20.21
CA GLU A 72 22.95 28.79 20.20
C GLU A 72 22.63 29.90 21.22
N ILE A 73 21.33 30.12 21.49
CA ILE A 73 20.88 31.10 22.50
C ILE A 73 20.62 30.48 23.88
N ASN A 74 21.12 29.26 24.14
CA ASN A 74 20.95 28.49 25.38
C ASN A 74 19.48 28.21 25.76
N GLU A 75 18.62 28.06 24.76
CA GLU A 75 17.22 27.69 24.96
C GLU A 75 16.96 26.23 24.58
N ASN A 76 16.05 25.58 25.30
CA ASN A 76 15.65 24.20 25.01
C ASN A 76 14.77 24.15 23.74
N PRO A 77 15.15 23.40 22.69
CA PRO A 77 14.34 23.24 21.48
C PRO A 77 13.24 22.20 21.67
N GLU A 78 12.31 22.51 22.57
CA GLU A 78 11.10 21.71 22.73
C GLU A 78 10.30 21.73 21.43
N LEU A 79 9.77 20.58 21.02
CA LEU A 79 9.07 20.41 19.74
C LEU A 79 7.94 21.43 19.55
N MET A 80 7.19 21.73 20.60
CA MET A 80 6.12 22.73 20.58
C MET A 80 6.65 24.15 20.34
N ARG A 81 7.82 24.46 20.90
CA ARG A 81 8.48 25.75 20.69
C ARG A 81 8.95 25.90 19.25
N VAL A 82 9.57 24.85 18.70
CA VAL A 82 9.98 24.81 17.29
C VAL A 82 8.76 25.01 16.38
N ALA A 83 7.66 24.29 16.64
CA ALA A 83 6.41 24.44 15.89
C ALA A 83 5.84 25.86 15.94
N ASN A 84 5.87 26.51 17.11
CA ASN A 84 5.42 27.90 17.24
C ASN A 84 6.30 28.87 16.43
N LEU A 85 7.62 28.68 16.44
CA LEU A 85 8.56 29.51 15.67
C LEU A 85 8.43 29.31 14.15
N THR A 86 8.13 28.10 13.71
CA THR A 86 7.86 27.78 12.29
C THR A 86 6.44 28.10 11.86
N ASN A 87 5.59 28.59 12.77
CA ASN A 87 4.16 28.81 12.60
C ASN A 87 3.41 27.56 12.09
N SER A 88 3.81 26.39 12.60
CA SER A 88 3.21 25.11 12.24
C SER A 88 1.97 24.84 13.10
N GLU A 89 0.90 24.39 12.45
CA GLU A 89 -0.39 24.11 13.10
C GLU A 89 -0.52 22.63 13.45
N ASN A 90 0.24 21.77 12.78
CA ASN A 90 0.23 20.33 12.94
C ASN A 90 1.64 19.76 13.03
N LEU A 91 1.79 18.74 13.88
CA LEU A 91 2.97 17.89 14.00
C LEU A 91 2.72 16.58 13.25
N LEU A 92 3.74 16.11 12.52
CA LEU A 92 3.73 14.84 11.80
C LEU A 92 4.70 13.85 12.42
N PHE A 93 4.21 12.66 12.77
CA PHE A 93 5.04 11.52 13.11
C PHE A 93 4.91 10.50 12.00
N VAL A 94 6.02 10.20 11.34
CA VAL A 94 6.05 9.38 10.13
C VAL A 94 6.93 8.17 10.37
N LYS A 95 6.38 7.00 10.08
CA LYS A 95 7.09 5.73 10.08
C LYS A 95 6.98 5.11 8.69
N VAL A 96 8.11 4.74 8.11
CA VAL A 96 8.14 4.00 6.85
C VAL A 96 8.80 2.65 7.09
N ASN A 97 8.19 1.58 6.59
CA ASN A 97 8.74 0.23 6.62
C ASN A 97 8.73 -0.34 5.21
N VAL A 98 9.69 -1.21 4.92
CA VAL A 98 9.74 -1.97 3.67
C VAL A 98 9.72 -3.44 4.01
N LEU A 99 8.85 -4.18 3.32
CA LEU A 99 8.78 -5.63 3.35
C LEU A 99 8.87 -6.11 1.92
N GLU A 100 10.05 -6.62 1.53
CA GLU A 100 10.39 -6.89 0.13
C GLU A 100 9.97 -5.75 -0.80
N ASN A 101 9.02 -6.02 -1.71
CA ASN A 101 8.58 -5.07 -2.72
C ASN A 101 7.42 -4.19 -2.24
N ILE A 102 7.02 -4.22 -0.96
CA ILE A 102 5.96 -3.38 -0.42
C ILE A 102 6.52 -2.34 0.55
N ILE A 103 6.17 -1.07 0.31
CA ILE A 103 6.41 0.04 1.24
C ILE A 103 5.13 0.31 2.01
N ARG A 104 5.24 0.42 3.34
CA ARG A 104 4.17 0.90 4.23
C ARG A 104 4.59 2.22 4.87
N ALA A 105 3.78 3.25 4.72
CA ALA A 105 3.87 4.50 5.47
C ALA A 105 2.76 4.56 6.52
N ASP A 106 3.11 4.88 7.76
CA ASP A 106 2.19 5.24 8.84
C ASP A 106 2.42 6.73 9.19
N ILE A 107 1.34 7.52 9.26
CA ILE A 107 1.38 8.96 9.55
C ILE A 107 0.40 9.26 10.69
N ASP A 108 0.92 9.84 11.77
CA ASP A 108 0.13 10.47 12.83
C ASP A 108 0.22 11.99 12.68
N ILE A 109 -0.93 12.67 12.64
CA ILE A 109 -1.06 14.13 12.62
C ILE A 109 -1.58 14.57 13.99
N ILE A 110 -0.89 15.49 14.65
CA ILE A 110 -1.28 16.03 15.96
C ILE A 110 -1.41 17.54 15.85
N ASN A 111 -2.54 18.10 16.30
CA ASN A 111 -2.72 19.54 16.30
C ASN A 111 -1.88 20.22 17.40
N VAL A 112 -1.20 21.31 17.05
CA VAL A 112 -0.32 22.04 17.96
C VAL A 112 -1.12 22.80 19.03
N ALA A 113 -2.29 23.35 18.69
CA ALA A 113 -3.11 24.08 19.64
C ALA A 113 -3.85 23.15 20.63
N ASP A 114 -4.15 21.92 20.21
CA ASP A 114 -4.81 20.90 21.01
C ASP A 114 -4.25 19.50 20.70
N THR A 115 -3.28 19.07 21.50
CA THR A 115 -2.59 17.78 21.32
C THR A 115 -3.48 16.55 21.51
N THR A 116 -4.70 16.72 22.05
CA THR A 116 -5.69 15.63 22.13
C THR A 116 -6.32 15.35 20.76
N LYS A 117 -6.32 16.34 19.85
CA LYS A 117 -6.75 16.17 18.47
C LYS A 117 -5.63 15.54 17.67
N ARG A 118 -5.80 14.25 17.43
CA ARG A 118 -4.91 13.44 16.61
C ARG A 118 -5.69 12.71 15.53
N SER A 119 -5.06 12.53 14.38
CA SER A 119 -5.52 11.63 13.33
C SER A 119 -4.39 10.71 12.90
N ARG A 120 -4.74 9.55 12.37
CA ARG A 120 -3.81 8.51 11.96
C ARG A 120 -4.22 7.96 10.61
N GLY A 121 -3.25 7.72 9.76
CA GLY A 121 -3.45 7.02 8.50
C GLY A 121 -2.27 6.12 8.18
N TYR A 122 -2.54 5.15 7.32
CA TYR A 122 -1.54 4.27 6.77
C TYR A 122 -1.76 4.12 5.27
N GLY A 123 -0.70 3.79 4.55
CA GLY A 123 -0.73 3.60 3.11
C GLY A 123 0.33 2.61 2.68
N TYR A 124 -0.05 1.74 1.75
CA TYR A 124 0.85 0.76 1.14
C TYR A 124 1.14 1.14 -0.32
N ALA A 125 2.27 0.70 -0.86
CA ALA A 125 2.55 0.75 -2.29
C ALA A 125 3.55 -0.34 -2.69
N LEU A 126 3.34 -0.92 -3.87
CA LEU A 126 4.26 -1.88 -4.48
C LEU A 126 5.39 -1.13 -5.22
N VAL A 127 6.63 -1.57 -5.02
CA VAL A 127 7.80 -1.13 -5.78
C VAL A 127 7.78 -1.82 -7.14
N ARG A 128 7.73 -1.03 -8.20
CA ARG A 128 7.54 -1.52 -9.59
C ARG A 128 8.70 -1.18 -10.52
N TYR A 129 9.59 -0.30 -10.08
CA TYR A 129 10.60 0.30 -10.94
C TYR A 129 11.98 -0.21 -10.56
N PHE A 130 12.80 -0.37 -11.58
CA PHE A 130 14.19 -0.78 -11.47
C PHE A 130 15.04 0.25 -12.23
N ASP A 131 16.22 0.51 -11.71
CA ASP A 131 17.23 1.29 -12.41
C ASP A 131 17.76 0.45 -13.59
N ASN A 132 17.75 1.01 -14.79
CA ASN A 132 18.14 0.27 -15.99
C ASN A 132 19.66 0.00 -16.07
N GLU A 133 20.47 0.80 -15.35
CA GLU A 133 21.93 0.68 -15.36
C GLU A 133 22.41 -0.27 -14.26
N THR A 134 21.87 -0.14 -13.04
CA THR A 134 22.31 -0.96 -11.90
C THR A 134 21.45 -2.19 -11.67
N GLY A 135 20.20 -2.20 -12.17
CA GLY A 135 19.20 -3.24 -11.87
C GLY A 135 18.58 -3.10 -10.48
N ASP A 136 18.91 -2.06 -9.72
CA ASP A 136 18.41 -1.88 -8.35
C ASP A 136 16.97 -1.39 -8.31
N LEU A 137 16.26 -1.72 -7.23
CA LEU A 137 14.90 -1.23 -6.98
C LEU A 137 14.85 0.30 -6.80
N VAL A 138 13.91 0.94 -7.48
CA VAL A 138 13.63 2.38 -7.36
C VAL A 138 12.40 2.60 -6.48
N TYR A 139 12.65 2.99 -5.24
CA TYR A 139 11.62 3.12 -4.20
C TYR A 139 10.82 4.42 -4.25
N ASP A 140 11.37 5.50 -4.84
CA ASP A 140 10.82 6.85 -4.72
C ASP A 140 9.34 6.98 -5.17
N PRO A 141 8.89 6.37 -6.29
CA PRO A 141 7.48 6.42 -6.68
C PRO A 141 6.55 5.68 -5.71
N ALA A 142 6.97 4.51 -5.22
CA ALA A 142 6.20 3.73 -4.25
C ALA A 142 6.16 4.44 -2.89
N LEU A 143 7.26 5.07 -2.49
CA LEU A 143 7.36 5.83 -1.25
C LEU A 143 6.37 6.99 -1.26
N LEU A 144 6.40 7.81 -2.31
CA LEU A 144 5.46 8.91 -2.48
C LEU A 144 4.01 8.42 -2.47
N THR A 145 3.71 7.36 -3.22
CA THR A 145 2.35 6.79 -3.29
C THR A 145 1.87 6.30 -1.92
N SER A 146 2.74 5.63 -1.15
CA SER A 146 2.40 5.15 0.20
C SER A 146 2.13 6.32 1.16
N ILE A 147 2.91 7.40 1.09
CA ILE A 147 2.72 8.62 1.88
C ILE A 147 1.41 9.33 1.50
N GLN A 148 1.12 9.49 0.21
CA GLN A 148 -0.13 10.08 -0.26
C GLN A 148 -1.35 9.31 0.24
N ARG A 149 -1.31 7.97 0.18
CA ARG A 149 -2.37 7.12 0.74
C ARG A 149 -2.51 7.29 2.25
N ALA A 150 -1.39 7.30 2.99
CA ALA A 150 -1.41 7.51 4.43
C ALA A 150 -1.97 8.89 4.81
N LEU A 151 -1.62 9.95 4.08
CA LEU A 151 -2.17 11.29 4.26
C LEU A 151 -3.67 11.36 3.95
N ALA A 152 -4.12 10.75 2.87
CA ALA A 152 -5.54 10.66 2.52
C ALA A 152 -6.37 10.00 3.63
N VAL A 153 -5.86 8.91 4.23
CA VAL A 153 -6.49 8.28 5.40
C VAL A 153 -6.43 9.20 6.63
N ALA A 154 -5.25 9.75 6.94
CA ALA A 154 -5.06 10.58 8.14
C ALA A 154 -5.88 11.88 8.11
N MET A 155 -6.11 12.45 6.93
CA MET A 155 -6.94 13.64 6.74
C MET A 155 -8.42 13.32 6.51
N ASN A 156 -8.79 12.03 6.50
CA ASN A 156 -10.14 11.56 6.26
C ASN A 156 -10.74 12.06 4.93
N ASP A 157 -9.92 12.05 3.88
CA ASP A 157 -10.31 12.42 2.52
C ASP A 157 -9.70 11.42 1.54
N SER A 158 -10.50 10.48 1.05
CA SER A 158 -10.07 9.44 0.12
C SER A 158 -9.79 9.97 -1.30
N LEU A 159 -10.22 11.20 -1.61
CA LEU A 159 -10.03 11.86 -2.89
C LEU A 159 -8.95 12.95 -2.82
N LEU A 160 -8.25 13.07 -1.69
CA LEU A 160 -7.25 14.11 -1.43
C LEU A 160 -6.18 14.25 -2.54
N PHE A 161 -5.81 13.15 -3.19
CA PHE A 161 -4.84 13.11 -4.28
C PHE A 161 -5.44 12.67 -5.62
N VAL A 162 -6.75 12.88 -5.81
CA VAL A 162 -7.45 12.62 -7.07
C VAL A 162 -7.66 13.95 -7.79
N ASP A 163 -6.88 14.17 -8.84
CA ASP A 163 -6.97 15.34 -9.71
C ASP A 163 -6.88 14.91 -11.17
N SER A 164 -8.02 14.90 -11.85
CA SER A 164 -8.13 14.51 -13.25
C SER A 164 -7.42 15.48 -14.21
N THR A 165 -7.18 16.73 -13.79
CA THR A 165 -6.49 17.74 -14.60
C THR A 165 -4.98 17.55 -14.56
N LYS A 166 -4.45 17.06 -13.43
CA LYS A 166 -3.02 16.76 -13.23
C LYS A 166 -2.65 15.30 -13.47
N GLY A 167 -3.65 14.44 -13.74
CA GLY A 167 -3.44 13.00 -13.94
C GLY A 167 -3.12 12.22 -12.67
N PHE A 168 -3.37 12.80 -11.49
CA PHE A 168 -3.17 12.11 -10.22
C PHE A 168 -4.43 11.31 -9.85
N ASN A 169 -4.26 10.02 -9.56
CA ASN A 169 -5.36 9.14 -9.13
C ASN A 169 -4.90 8.24 -7.96
N VAL A 170 -4.31 8.84 -6.93
CA VAL A 170 -3.86 8.10 -5.76
C VAL A 170 -4.96 8.11 -4.70
N ARG A 171 -5.44 6.92 -4.35
CA ARG A 171 -6.48 6.70 -3.32
C ARG A 171 -6.00 5.67 -2.31
N PRO A 172 -6.45 5.73 -1.06
CA PRO A 172 -6.29 4.63 -0.11
C PRO A 172 -6.88 3.34 -0.71
N LEU A 173 -6.11 2.26 -0.68
CA LEU A 173 -6.55 0.95 -1.18
C LEU A 173 -6.24 -0.14 -0.14
N PRO A 174 -7.13 -1.13 0.03
CA PRO A 174 -6.84 -2.31 0.83
C PRO A 174 -5.77 -3.18 0.16
N THR A 175 -5.07 -3.99 0.96
CA THR A 175 -4.05 -4.92 0.46
C THR A 175 -4.66 -6.29 0.15
N MET A 176 -4.09 -6.98 -0.84
CA MET A 176 -4.52 -8.32 -1.23
C MET A 176 -3.32 -9.24 -1.47
N VAL A 177 -3.45 -10.49 -1.04
CA VAL A 177 -2.45 -11.55 -1.26
C VAL A 177 -3.07 -12.71 -2.02
N ILE A 178 -2.25 -13.39 -2.81
CA ILE A 178 -2.63 -14.62 -3.52
C ILE A 178 -2.02 -15.80 -2.78
N GLY A 179 -2.88 -16.68 -2.27
CA GLY A 179 -2.49 -17.93 -1.63
C GLY A 179 -2.14 -18.98 -2.67
N SER A 180 -2.89 -20.08 -2.63
CA SER A 180 -2.65 -21.25 -3.47
C SER A 180 -3.79 -21.50 -4.47
N LEU A 181 -3.47 -22.29 -5.49
CA LEU A 181 -4.45 -23.05 -6.27
C LEU A 181 -4.22 -24.53 -5.91
N TYR A 182 -5.00 -25.04 -4.95
CA TYR A 182 -4.76 -26.39 -4.44
C TYR A 182 -5.43 -27.48 -5.26
N TYR A 183 -4.81 -28.66 -5.29
CA TYR A 183 -5.23 -29.75 -6.16
C TYR A 183 -5.99 -30.81 -5.36
N VAL A 184 -7.18 -31.16 -5.84
CA VAL A 184 -7.99 -32.26 -5.30
C VAL A 184 -7.91 -33.42 -6.29
N ASP A 185 -7.20 -34.46 -5.89
CA ASP A 185 -6.92 -35.61 -6.73
C ASP A 185 -7.74 -36.84 -6.31
N TYR A 186 -8.34 -37.51 -7.29
CA TYR A 186 -9.01 -38.80 -7.13
C TYR A 186 -8.50 -39.77 -8.19
N ASP A 187 -8.14 -40.98 -7.76
CA ASP A 187 -7.60 -42.05 -8.60
C ASP A 187 -8.55 -42.53 -9.72
N SER A 188 -9.82 -42.10 -9.69
CA SER A 188 -10.87 -42.52 -10.63
C SER A 188 -10.81 -41.84 -12.00
N PHE A 189 -10.00 -40.79 -12.16
CA PHE A 189 -9.96 -39.98 -13.39
C PHE A 189 -8.65 -40.16 -14.15
N LYS A 190 -8.68 -39.85 -15.46
CA LYS A 190 -7.49 -39.89 -16.31
C LYS A 190 -6.40 -38.98 -15.74
N ASP A 191 -5.18 -39.50 -15.65
CA ASP A 191 -4.00 -38.73 -15.24
C ASP A 191 -3.79 -37.54 -16.18
N TRP A 192 -3.84 -36.33 -15.63
CA TRP A 192 -3.62 -35.07 -16.33
C TRP A 192 -2.24 -34.57 -15.95
N GLU A 193 -1.45 -34.16 -16.94
CA GLU A 193 -0.11 -33.63 -16.75
C GLU A 193 -0.09 -32.42 -15.83
N ILE A 194 -1.09 -31.54 -15.91
CA ILE A 194 -1.16 -30.38 -15.01
C ILE A 194 -1.36 -30.79 -13.53
N ILE A 195 -1.93 -31.96 -13.25
CA ILE A 195 -2.13 -32.46 -11.88
C ILE A 195 -0.90 -33.23 -11.42
N ARG A 196 -0.36 -34.08 -12.28
CA ARG A 196 0.89 -34.80 -12.01
C ARG A 196 2.04 -33.83 -11.75
N ASN A 197 2.10 -32.73 -12.49
CA ASN A 197 3.08 -31.66 -12.34
C ASN A 197 2.55 -30.48 -11.49
N HIS A 198 1.73 -30.76 -10.45
CA HIS A 198 1.06 -29.76 -9.59
C HIS A 198 2.00 -28.67 -9.05
N VAL A 199 3.27 -28.96 -8.79
CA VAL A 199 4.25 -27.95 -8.33
C VAL A 199 4.42 -26.83 -9.38
N VAL A 200 4.61 -27.20 -10.65
CA VAL A 200 4.85 -26.24 -11.74
C VAL A 200 3.56 -25.56 -12.16
N SER A 201 2.48 -26.32 -12.30
CA SER A 201 1.19 -25.79 -12.74
C SER A 201 0.54 -24.89 -11.70
N SER A 202 0.64 -25.21 -10.39
CA SER A 202 0.16 -24.32 -9.32
C SER A 202 0.94 -23.02 -9.28
N TYR A 203 2.28 -23.05 -9.38
CA TYR A 203 3.11 -21.85 -9.46
C TYR A 203 2.71 -20.97 -10.66
N SER A 204 2.58 -21.58 -11.84
CA SER A 204 2.14 -20.89 -13.05
C SER A 204 0.74 -20.29 -12.92
N ALA A 205 -0.17 -20.96 -12.21
CA ALA A 205 -1.51 -20.46 -11.95
C ALA A 205 -1.50 -19.27 -11.00
N VAL A 206 -0.79 -19.33 -9.87
CA VAL A 206 -0.74 -18.21 -8.91
C VAL A 206 -0.04 -16.97 -9.49
N GLU A 207 0.99 -17.15 -10.32
CA GLU A 207 1.59 -16.06 -11.12
C GLU A 207 0.55 -15.45 -12.08
N SER A 208 -0.25 -16.29 -12.74
CA SER A 208 -1.32 -15.82 -13.63
C SER A 208 -2.43 -15.06 -12.87
N ILE A 209 -2.75 -15.47 -11.65
CA ILE A 209 -3.64 -14.72 -10.75
C ILE A 209 -3.01 -13.35 -10.47
N PHE A 210 -1.72 -13.30 -10.12
CA PHE A 210 -1.02 -12.05 -9.81
C PHE A 210 -1.00 -11.09 -10.99
N GLU A 211 -0.63 -11.56 -12.18
CA GLU A 211 -0.63 -10.76 -13.41
C GLU A 211 -1.99 -10.11 -13.72
N ALA A 212 -3.08 -10.82 -13.44
CA ALA A 212 -4.43 -10.30 -13.60
C ALA A 212 -4.79 -9.33 -12.47
N ALA A 213 -4.57 -9.73 -11.22
CA ALA A 213 -4.98 -8.98 -10.03
C ALA A 213 -4.21 -7.67 -9.84
N ASN A 214 -2.91 -7.64 -10.16
CA ASN A 214 -2.03 -6.49 -9.97
C ASN A 214 -2.37 -5.29 -10.90
N LYS A 215 -3.33 -5.47 -11.83
CA LYS A 215 -3.90 -4.41 -12.67
C LYS A 215 -5.16 -3.78 -12.07
N SER A 216 -5.69 -4.33 -10.97
CA SER A 216 -6.87 -3.82 -10.31
C SER A 216 -6.60 -2.46 -9.65
N GLU A 217 -7.54 -1.53 -9.83
CA GLU A 217 -7.52 -0.24 -9.11
C GLU A 217 -8.11 -0.33 -7.70
N LYS A 218 -8.63 -1.51 -7.30
CA LYS A 218 -9.29 -1.71 -6.00
C LYS A 218 -8.34 -2.23 -4.91
N TYR A 219 -7.20 -2.80 -5.28
CA TYR A 219 -6.33 -3.52 -4.34
C TYR A 219 -4.86 -3.20 -4.56
N ILE A 220 -4.08 -3.34 -3.48
CA ILE A 220 -2.61 -3.38 -3.53
C ILE A 220 -2.22 -4.85 -3.43
N VAL A 221 -1.89 -5.43 -4.57
CA VAL A 221 -1.61 -6.87 -4.68
C VAL A 221 -0.13 -7.13 -4.38
N TYR A 222 0.12 -7.99 -3.41
CA TYR A 222 1.46 -8.45 -3.07
C TYR A 222 1.91 -9.49 -4.10
N ASP A 223 3.15 -9.40 -4.56
CA ASP A 223 3.76 -10.47 -5.34
C ASP A 223 4.09 -11.69 -4.47
N LEU A 224 4.41 -12.82 -5.13
CA LEU A 224 4.71 -14.07 -4.44
C LEU A 224 5.94 -13.95 -3.53
N ALA A 225 6.99 -13.25 -3.97
CA ALA A 225 8.21 -13.07 -3.18
C ALA A 225 7.94 -12.31 -1.86
N THR A 226 7.10 -11.26 -1.92
CA THR A 226 6.71 -10.49 -0.75
C THR A 226 5.82 -11.31 0.17
N ARG A 227 4.87 -12.08 -0.38
CA ARG A 227 4.05 -13.02 0.41
C ARG A 227 4.93 -14.05 1.12
N ASP A 228 5.85 -14.67 0.40
CA ASP A 228 6.71 -15.71 0.97
C ASP A 228 7.63 -15.15 2.06
N SER A 229 8.00 -13.87 1.95
CA SER A 229 8.74 -13.17 2.99
C SER A 229 7.89 -12.84 4.23
N VAL A 230 6.58 -12.62 4.06
CA VAL A 230 5.64 -12.64 5.21
C VAL A 230 5.72 -14.01 5.88
N TYR A 231 5.52 -15.11 5.15
CA TYR A 231 5.54 -16.46 5.71
C TYR A 231 6.87 -16.79 6.42
N ALA A 232 8.00 -16.41 5.82
CA ALA A 232 9.32 -16.57 6.41
C ALA A 232 9.48 -15.79 7.73
N LYS A 233 8.93 -14.57 7.83
CA LYS A 233 8.94 -13.76 9.06
C LYS A 233 8.24 -14.48 10.22
N PHE A 234 7.24 -15.31 9.93
CA PHE A 234 6.51 -16.13 10.90
C PHE A 234 7.04 -17.58 11.03
N LYS A 235 8.19 -17.88 10.41
CA LYS A 235 8.82 -19.22 10.40
C LYS A 235 7.93 -20.32 9.78
N LEU A 236 7.07 -19.93 8.85
CA LEU A 236 6.25 -20.86 8.07
C LEU A 236 7.07 -21.30 6.85
N TYR A 237 7.83 -22.39 7.01
CA TYR A 237 8.60 -23.01 5.94
C TYR A 237 7.84 -24.20 5.38
N GLY A 238 7.76 -24.33 4.05
CA GLY A 238 7.01 -25.41 3.38
C GLY A 238 5.56 -25.07 3.04
N ILE A 239 5.25 -23.79 2.89
CA ILE A 239 3.99 -23.35 2.26
C ILE A 239 4.12 -23.60 0.77
N GLU A 240 3.14 -24.30 0.20
CA GLU A 240 3.17 -24.77 -1.18
C GLU A 240 1.96 -24.26 -1.96
N ASN A 241 2.18 -23.80 -3.19
CA ASN A 241 1.13 -23.20 -4.02
C ASN A 241 0.04 -24.19 -4.45
N TYR A 242 0.26 -25.50 -4.27
CA TYR A 242 -0.67 -26.58 -4.59
C TYR A 242 -1.38 -27.16 -3.35
N ALA A 243 -1.06 -26.67 -2.15
CA ALA A 243 -1.68 -27.12 -0.90
C ALA A 243 -2.78 -26.15 -0.46
N ALA A 244 -3.80 -26.66 0.24
CA ALA A 244 -4.83 -25.81 0.83
C ALA A 244 -4.19 -24.88 1.88
N PRO A 245 -4.52 -23.58 1.89
CA PRO A 245 -3.92 -22.65 2.85
C PRO A 245 -4.33 -23.01 4.28
N SER A 246 -3.37 -22.87 5.19
CA SER A 246 -3.49 -23.20 6.61
C SER A 246 -3.95 -22.00 7.45
N GLU A 247 -4.47 -22.26 8.65
CA GLU A 247 -4.83 -21.20 9.60
C GLU A 247 -3.63 -20.33 9.98
N GLN A 248 -2.43 -20.93 10.07
CA GLN A 248 -1.20 -20.22 10.38
C GLN A 248 -0.82 -19.20 9.29
N GLU A 249 -1.08 -19.52 8.02
CA GLU A 249 -0.90 -18.56 6.92
C GLU A 249 -1.83 -17.37 7.07
N PHE A 250 -3.12 -17.61 7.36
CA PHE A 250 -4.08 -16.52 7.55
C PHE A 250 -3.70 -15.62 8.74
N ASP A 251 -3.26 -16.22 9.85
CA ASP A 251 -2.80 -15.47 11.02
C ASP A 251 -1.57 -14.63 10.73
N ALA A 252 -0.60 -15.16 9.97
CA ALA A 252 0.60 -14.44 9.55
C ALA A 252 0.25 -13.24 8.65
N LEU A 253 -0.62 -13.46 7.65
CA LEU A 253 -1.08 -12.40 6.74
C LEU A 253 -1.88 -11.33 7.49
N TYR A 254 -2.77 -11.72 8.41
CA TYR A 254 -3.54 -10.79 9.23
C TYR A 254 -2.64 -9.92 10.11
N GLN A 255 -1.60 -10.50 10.73
CA GLN A 255 -0.68 -9.76 11.61
C GLN A 255 0.15 -8.69 10.91
N VAL A 256 0.42 -8.84 9.61
CA VAL A 256 1.09 -7.79 8.81
C VAL A 256 0.10 -6.79 8.18
N GLY A 257 -1.19 -6.98 8.42
CA GLY A 257 -2.24 -6.07 7.98
C GLY A 257 -2.76 -6.34 6.57
N ILE A 258 -2.76 -7.60 6.12
CA ILE A 258 -3.42 -7.97 4.87
C ILE A 258 -4.94 -7.99 5.04
N ASP A 259 -5.64 -7.22 4.21
CA ASP A 259 -7.10 -7.12 4.20
C ASP A 259 -7.81 -8.25 3.44
N TYR A 260 -7.27 -8.68 2.29
CA TYR A 260 -7.90 -9.63 1.37
C TYR A 260 -6.97 -10.76 0.92
N PHE A 261 -7.58 -11.90 0.60
CA PHE A 261 -6.87 -13.12 0.23
C PHE A 261 -7.61 -13.85 -0.90
N ILE A 262 -6.91 -14.16 -1.99
CA ILE A 262 -7.41 -15.01 -3.08
C ILE A 262 -6.82 -16.40 -2.95
N THR A 263 -7.65 -17.43 -3.08
CA THR A 263 -7.22 -18.82 -3.24
C THR A 263 -8.18 -19.54 -4.16
N GLY A 264 -7.83 -20.75 -4.60
CA GLY A 264 -8.73 -21.59 -5.35
C GLY A 264 -8.39 -23.07 -5.24
N SER A 265 -9.22 -23.87 -5.88
CA SER A 265 -9.04 -25.31 -6.02
C SER A 265 -9.15 -25.74 -7.47
N LEU A 266 -8.47 -26.83 -7.80
CA LEU A 266 -8.60 -27.54 -9.07
C LEU A 266 -8.96 -29.00 -8.77
N GLU A 267 -10.13 -29.43 -9.24
CA GLU A 267 -10.70 -30.75 -8.98
C GLU A 267 -11.16 -31.38 -10.30
N ARG A 268 -10.78 -32.64 -10.58
CA ARG A 268 -11.25 -33.35 -11.78
C ARG A 268 -12.69 -33.83 -11.62
N ASN A 269 -13.45 -33.77 -12.71
CA ASN A 269 -14.76 -34.36 -12.85
C ASN A 269 -14.94 -34.99 -14.24
N ASP A 270 -16.14 -35.51 -14.53
CA ASP A 270 -16.44 -36.14 -15.82
C ASP A 270 -16.38 -35.18 -17.03
N GLU A 271 -16.47 -33.87 -16.80
CA GLU A 271 -16.50 -32.82 -17.83
C GLU A 271 -15.11 -32.20 -18.09
N GLY A 272 -14.12 -32.46 -17.23
CA GLY A 272 -12.79 -31.86 -17.27
C GLY A 272 -12.20 -31.64 -15.88
N ALA A 273 -11.56 -30.50 -15.66
CA ALA A 273 -11.12 -30.05 -14.34
C ALA A 273 -11.87 -28.76 -13.94
N LYS A 274 -12.64 -28.83 -12.86
CA LYS A 274 -13.31 -27.69 -12.26
C LYS A 274 -12.29 -26.85 -11.49
N ILE A 275 -12.25 -25.56 -11.80
CA ILE A 275 -11.49 -24.55 -11.07
C ILE A 275 -12.49 -23.71 -10.30
N MET A 276 -12.30 -23.60 -8.99
CA MET A 276 -13.10 -22.76 -8.11
C MET A 276 -12.19 -21.76 -7.43
N MET A 277 -12.39 -20.47 -7.67
CA MET A 277 -11.62 -19.39 -7.05
C MET A 277 -12.49 -18.60 -6.08
N SER A 278 -11.87 -18.14 -4.99
CA SER A 278 -12.58 -17.45 -3.92
C SER A 278 -11.76 -16.28 -3.40
N LEU A 279 -12.45 -15.16 -3.19
CA LEU A 279 -11.92 -13.97 -2.55
C LEU A 279 -12.45 -13.93 -1.12
N PHE A 280 -11.54 -13.85 -0.17
CA PHE A 280 -11.85 -13.71 1.23
C PHE A 280 -11.38 -12.38 1.76
N ALA A 281 -12.16 -11.79 2.67
CA ALA A 281 -11.67 -10.76 3.55
C ALA A 281 -11.11 -11.39 4.82
N LEU A 282 -9.87 -11.04 5.16
CA LEU A 282 -9.21 -11.48 6.38
C LEU A 282 -9.78 -10.70 7.58
N ARG A 283 -10.08 -11.43 8.65
CA ARG A 283 -10.56 -10.89 9.93
C ARG A 283 -9.80 -11.56 11.06
N HIS A 284 -9.75 -10.91 12.23
CA HIS A 284 -9.08 -11.42 13.43
C HIS A 284 -9.48 -12.85 13.83
N ARG A 285 -10.64 -13.34 13.39
CA ARG A 285 -11.19 -14.66 13.78
C ARG A 285 -11.63 -15.50 12.60
N GLY A 286 -11.01 -15.31 11.43
CA GLY A 286 -11.21 -16.17 10.27
C GLY A 286 -11.44 -15.41 8.97
N LEU A 287 -11.99 -16.15 8.01
CA LEU A 287 -12.22 -15.68 6.65
C LEU A 287 -13.70 -15.38 6.44
N LEU A 288 -13.97 -14.24 5.82
CA LEU A 288 -15.29 -13.92 5.28
C LEU A 288 -15.23 -14.10 3.76
N LEU A 289 -16.01 -15.04 3.21
CA LEU A 289 -16.16 -15.18 1.77
C LEU A 289 -16.82 -13.92 1.21
N ILE A 290 -16.17 -13.28 0.25
CA ILE A 290 -16.65 -12.07 -0.43
C ILE A 290 -17.28 -12.45 -1.76
N GLU A 291 -16.56 -13.24 -2.55
CA GLU A 291 -17.00 -13.64 -3.88
C GLU A 291 -16.39 -15.01 -4.22
N GLN A 292 -17.09 -15.75 -5.07
CA GLN A 292 -16.65 -17.05 -5.56
C GLN A 292 -17.04 -17.23 -7.02
N VAL A 293 -16.07 -17.65 -7.83
CA VAL A 293 -16.27 -17.92 -9.25
C VAL A 293 -15.78 -19.31 -9.59
N GLU A 294 -16.37 -19.91 -10.60
CA GLU A 294 -15.98 -21.23 -11.08
C GLU A 294 -15.87 -21.27 -12.60
N GLY A 295 -14.99 -22.14 -13.08
CA GLY A 295 -14.80 -22.43 -14.48
C GLY A 295 -14.40 -23.87 -14.70
N ILE A 296 -14.57 -24.36 -15.92
CA ILE A 296 -14.20 -25.72 -16.29
C ILE A 296 -13.09 -25.65 -17.32
N LEU A 297 -11.95 -26.26 -16.98
CA LEU A 297 -10.85 -26.53 -17.88
C LEU A 297 -11.16 -27.84 -18.61
N LYS A 298 -11.27 -27.79 -19.95
CA LYS A 298 -11.71 -28.95 -20.75
C LYS A 298 -10.55 -29.82 -21.21
N ASN A 299 -9.38 -29.22 -21.39
CA ASN A 299 -8.19 -29.89 -21.88
C ASN A 299 -7.08 -29.83 -20.82
N ASP A 300 -6.26 -30.88 -20.79
CA ASP A 300 -5.04 -30.96 -20.01
C ASP A 300 -3.94 -30.08 -20.65
N ASP A 301 -4.10 -28.76 -20.52
CA ASP A 301 -3.22 -27.77 -21.12
C ASP A 301 -2.94 -26.62 -20.13
N LEU A 302 -1.66 -26.34 -19.91
CA LEU A 302 -1.21 -25.31 -18.98
C LEU A 302 -1.59 -23.90 -19.47
N THR A 303 -1.60 -23.65 -20.78
CA THR A 303 -1.96 -22.34 -21.34
C THR A 303 -3.43 -22.07 -21.14
N GLU A 304 -4.29 -23.06 -21.37
CA GLU A 304 -5.73 -22.98 -21.08
C GLU A 304 -5.98 -22.73 -19.59
N LEU A 305 -5.24 -23.40 -18.70
CA LEU A 305 -5.29 -23.14 -17.25
C LEU A 305 -4.98 -21.67 -16.95
N GLN A 306 -3.88 -21.13 -17.46
CA GLN A 306 -3.48 -19.74 -17.23
C GLN A 306 -4.54 -18.75 -17.76
N VAL A 307 -5.09 -18.99 -18.95
CA VAL A 307 -6.13 -18.13 -19.54
C VAL A 307 -7.40 -18.15 -18.69
N LEU A 308 -7.84 -19.34 -18.27
CA LEU A 308 -9.03 -19.49 -17.44
C LEU A 308 -8.85 -18.83 -16.07
N VAL A 309 -7.72 -19.05 -15.41
CA VAL A 309 -7.42 -18.45 -14.10
C VAL A 309 -7.35 -16.92 -14.19
N ARG A 310 -6.73 -16.34 -15.23
CA ARG A 310 -6.74 -14.88 -15.44
C ARG A 310 -8.15 -14.34 -15.63
N LYS A 311 -9.01 -15.08 -16.36
CA LYS A 311 -10.42 -14.70 -16.56
C LYS A 311 -11.17 -14.71 -15.22
N LEU A 312 -11.13 -15.82 -14.51
CA LEU A 312 -11.79 -15.97 -13.21
C LEU A 312 -11.30 -14.93 -12.21
N THR A 313 -9.99 -14.63 -12.19
CA THR A 313 -9.43 -13.60 -11.32
C THR A 313 -10.04 -12.22 -11.56
N ARG A 314 -10.28 -11.83 -12.83
CA ARG A 314 -10.93 -10.55 -13.15
C ARG A 314 -12.38 -10.54 -12.68
N GLU A 315 -13.13 -11.59 -12.98
CA GLU A 315 -14.53 -11.73 -12.52
C GLU A 315 -14.64 -11.67 -10.99
N LEU A 316 -13.62 -12.15 -10.28
CA LEU A 316 -13.58 -12.17 -8.82
C LEU A 316 -13.31 -10.79 -8.18
N ILE A 317 -12.63 -9.88 -8.89
CA ILE A 317 -12.14 -8.61 -8.32
C ILE A 317 -12.75 -7.35 -8.96
N ASP A 318 -13.32 -7.45 -10.16
CA ASP A 318 -13.98 -6.35 -10.89
C ASP A 318 -15.41 -6.09 -10.39
#